data_AF-V5BZ30-F1
#
_entry.id   AF-V5BZ30-F1
#
_cell.length_a   1.000
_cell.length_b   1.000
_cell.length_c   1.000
_cell.angle_alpha   90.00
_cell.angle_beta   90.00
_cell.angle_gamma   90.00
#
_symmetry.space_group_name_H-M   'P 1'
#
loop_
_entity.id
_entity.type
_entity.pdbx_description
1 polymer ?
#
loop_
_entity_poly.entity_id
_entity_poly.type
_entity_poly.pdbx_seq_one_letter_code
_entity_poly.pdbx_strand_id
1 'polypeptide(L)'
;MPEHHPVASHFTLNWQQQLSDAFTSIEDLCRYLGLNTDDLPISKAASKQFAMRVPLSFAASMEKGNPDDPLLRQVLPIEDELIDYADFNLDPVGDIKAAVQPGLLHKYYGRVLLINTGSCAINCRYCFRRNFPYTELQLGKQQESGAIEYIKSDLTISEVILSGGDPLLLSDSRLAQLIQRLEAINHIKRIRIHSRLPIVLPARVTEGLVNTLVRCRKQIVLVVHANHANEINERVKAGFNRLKNKGITLLNQSVLLKGVNDDVSTLCELSEQLFANGVIPYYLHLLDKATGTGHFEVSETKAISLMEETQNHLPGYLVPKLVKEVTGMRSKQTL
;
A
#
# COMPACT_ATOMS: atom_id res chain seq x y z
N MET A 1 -10.61 -15.49 -14.13
CA MET A 1 -11.06 -14.54 -15.18
C MET A 1 -12.12 -15.24 -15.99
N PRO A 2 -13.20 -14.57 -16.44
CA PRO A 2 -13.99 -15.15 -17.52
C PRO A 2 -13.05 -15.40 -18.72
N GLU A 3 -13.14 -16.59 -19.31
CA GLU A 3 -12.22 -17.18 -20.30
C GLU A 3 -12.10 -16.42 -21.65
N HIS A 4 -12.41 -15.12 -21.71
CA HIS A 4 -12.79 -14.48 -22.97
C HIS A 4 -11.93 -13.29 -23.43
N HIS A 5 -10.86 -12.90 -22.71
CA HIS A 5 -9.98 -11.84 -23.18
C HIS A 5 -8.50 -12.27 -23.24
N PRO A 6 -7.85 -12.18 -24.42
CA PRO A 6 -6.40 -12.30 -24.52
C PRO A 6 -5.71 -11.35 -23.53
N VAL A 7 -4.67 -11.82 -22.84
CA VAL A 7 -3.92 -11.00 -21.85
C VAL A 7 -3.48 -9.64 -22.43
N ALA A 8 -3.17 -9.59 -23.72
CA ALA A 8 -2.81 -8.35 -24.42
C ALA A 8 -3.96 -7.32 -24.49
N SER A 9 -5.21 -7.75 -24.71
CA SER A 9 -6.35 -6.83 -24.81
C SER A 9 -6.80 -6.30 -23.44
N HIS A 10 -6.50 -7.01 -22.34
CA HIS A 10 -6.81 -6.51 -21.00
C HIS A 10 -6.09 -5.18 -20.71
N PHE A 11 -4.83 -5.05 -21.14
CA PHE A 11 -4.04 -3.84 -20.86
C PHE A 11 -4.45 -2.62 -21.70
N THR A 12 -5.35 -2.77 -22.67
CA THR A 12 -5.95 -1.65 -23.41
C THR A 12 -7.24 -1.13 -22.76
N LEU A 13 -7.79 -1.86 -21.79
CA LEU A 13 -8.98 -1.46 -21.05
C LEU A 13 -8.68 -0.29 -20.11
N ASN A 14 -9.71 0.47 -19.72
CA ASN A 14 -9.56 1.48 -18.69
C ASN A 14 -9.31 0.84 -17.32
N TRP A 15 -8.81 1.61 -16.35
CA TRP A 15 -8.41 1.06 -15.05
C TRP A 15 -9.60 0.47 -14.26
N GLN A 16 -10.82 0.98 -14.45
CA GLN A 16 -12.01 0.45 -13.78
C GLN A 16 -12.36 -0.95 -14.30
N GLN A 17 -12.25 -1.17 -15.61
CA GLN A 17 -12.41 -2.48 -16.23
C GLN A 17 -11.28 -3.43 -15.81
N GLN A 18 -10.03 -2.97 -15.82
CA GLN A 18 -8.92 -3.80 -15.33
C GLN A 18 -9.08 -4.17 -13.85
N LEU A 19 -9.65 -3.28 -13.03
CA LEU A 19 -9.98 -3.53 -11.64
C LEU A 19 -11.13 -4.53 -11.45
N SER A 20 -12.15 -4.51 -12.31
CA SER A 20 -13.25 -5.47 -12.25
C SER A 20 -12.82 -6.88 -12.64
N ASP A 21 -11.83 -6.97 -13.52
CA ASP A 21 -11.28 -8.23 -14.04
C ASP A 21 -10.25 -8.89 -13.10
N ALA A 22 -10.00 -8.30 -11.91
CA ALA A 22 -9.08 -8.85 -10.92
C ALA A 22 -9.46 -10.29 -10.52
N PHE A 23 -8.45 -11.12 -10.27
CA PHE A 23 -8.64 -12.47 -9.73
C PHE A 23 -9.23 -12.38 -8.32
N THR A 24 -10.35 -13.07 -8.11
CA THR A 24 -11.03 -13.21 -6.81
C THR A 24 -11.18 -14.66 -6.35
N SER A 25 -10.80 -15.62 -7.21
CA SER A 25 -10.71 -17.06 -6.91
C SER A 25 -9.26 -17.51 -6.93
N ILE A 26 -8.89 -18.33 -5.94
CA ILE A 26 -7.55 -18.91 -5.81
C ILE A 26 -7.28 -19.85 -6.98
N GLU A 27 -8.27 -20.64 -7.39
CA GLU A 27 -8.21 -21.57 -8.49
C GLU A 27 -7.92 -20.86 -9.82
N ASP A 28 -8.55 -19.71 -10.07
CA ASP A 28 -8.31 -18.91 -11.27
C ASP A 28 -6.90 -18.31 -11.31
N LEU A 29 -6.39 -17.84 -10.17
CA LEU A 29 -5.03 -17.32 -10.06
C LEU A 29 -4.01 -18.44 -10.28
N CYS A 30 -4.18 -19.58 -9.62
CA CYS A 30 -3.28 -20.73 -9.74
C CYS A 30 -3.27 -21.27 -11.18
N ARG A 31 -4.43 -21.40 -11.82
CA ARG A 31 -4.54 -21.77 -13.23
C ARG A 31 -3.79 -20.80 -14.13
N TYR A 32 -3.93 -19.50 -13.91
CA TYR A 32 -3.19 -18.48 -14.66
C TYR A 32 -1.67 -18.60 -14.44
N LEU A 33 -1.23 -18.95 -13.24
CA LEU A 33 0.19 -19.11 -12.91
C LEU A 33 0.77 -20.47 -13.30
N GLY A 34 -0.05 -21.43 -13.72
CA GLY A 34 0.40 -22.81 -13.96
C GLY A 34 0.76 -23.54 -12.68
N LEU A 35 0.10 -23.19 -11.57
CA LEU A 35 0.29 -23.82 -10.26
C LEU A 35 -0.84 -24.81 -9.98
N ASN A 36 -0.47 -25.92 -9.35
CA ASN A 36 -1.42 -26.87 -8.82
C ASN A 36 -1.82 -26.46 -7.39
N THR A 37 -3.12 -26.34 -7.13
CA THR A 37 -3.62 -25.93 -5.81
C THR A 37 -3.32 -26.94 -4.71
N ASP A 38 -3.17 -28.22 -5.06
CA ASP A 38 -2.91 -29.29 -4.09
C ASP A 38 -1.48 -29.24 -3.52
N ASP A 39 -0.57 -28.57 -4.22
CA ASP A 39 0.83 -28.40 -3.82
C ASP A 39 1.07 -27.11 -3.00
N LEU A 40 0.01 -26.33 -2.75
CA LEU A 40 0.08 -25.04 -2.06
C LEU A 40 -0.63 -25.11 -0.70
N PRO A 41 -0.15 -24.38 0.32
CA PRO A 41 -0.76 -24.36 1.66
C PRO A 41 -2.04 -23.51 1.72
N ILE A 42 -2.89 -23.59 0.71
CA ILE A 42 -4.07 -22.74 0.51
C ILE A 42 -5.08 -22.96 1.64
N SER A 43 -5.59 -21.86 2.21
CA SER A 43 -6.68 -21.92 3.18
C SER A 43 -7.95 -21.23 2.68
N LYS A 44 -8.98 -22.04 2.43
CA LYS A 44 -10.33 -21.54 2.13
C LYS A 44 -10.93 -20.79 3.33
N ALA A 45 -10.57 -21.16 4.56
CA ALA A 45 -11.02 -20.47 5.76
C ALA A 45 -10.35 -19.08 5.90
N ALA A 46 -9.04 -18.98 5.67
CA ALA A 46 -8.36 -17.67 5.63
C ALA A 46 -8.90 -16.78 4.51
N SER A 47 -9.22 -17.36 3.34
CA SER A 47 -9.85 -16.63 2.24
C SER A 47 -11.28 -16.15 2.55
N LYS A 48 -12.02 -16.81 3.46
CA LYS A 48 -13.33 -16.33 3.91
C LYS A 48 -13.20 -15.17 4.90
N GLN A 49 -12.20 -15.21 5.79
CA GLN A 49 -11.95 -14.14 6.75
C GLN A 49 -11.43 -12.87 6.06
N PHE A 50 -10.57 -13.03 5.05
CA PHE A 50 -10.05 -11.92 4.26
C PHE A 50 -9.97 -12.37 2.80
N ALA A 51 -10.88 -11.88 1.96
CA ALA A 51 -11.00 -12.32 0.57
C ALA A 51 -9.74 -12.04 -0.25
N MET A 52 -9.40 -12.93 -1.18
CA MET A 52 -8.35 -12.67 -2.15
C MET A 52 -8.84 -11.68 -3.22
N ARG A 53 -7.98 -10.75 -3.58
CA ARG A 53 -8.16 -9.88 -4.76
C ARG A 53 -6.81 -9.55 -5.36
N VAL A 54 -6.59 -9.88 -6.62
CA VAL A 54 -5.30 -9.68 -7.31
C VAL A 54 -5.52 -9.13 -8.72
N PRO A 55 -5.09 -7.90 -9.04
CA PRO A 55 -5.15 -7.40 -10.41
C PRO A 55 -4.26 -8.21 -11.36
N LEU A 56 -4.66 -8.33 -12.63
CA LEU A 56 -3.87 -9.05 -13.64
C LEU A 56 -2.46 -8.47 -13.82
N SER A 57 -2.30 -7.14 -13.72
CA SER A 57 -0.99 -6.49 -13.80
C SER A 57 -0.02 -6.94 -12.72
N PHE A 58 -0.51 -7.24 -11.52
CA PHE A 58 0.32 -7.77 -10.43
C PHE A 58 0.61 -9.25 -10.64
N ALA A 59 -0.40 -10.05 -10.99
CA ALA A 59 -0.23 -11.48 -11.28
C ALA A 59 0.69 -11.74 -12.49
N ALA A 60 0.72 -10.82 -13.46
CA ALA A 60 1.61 -10.91 -14.63
C ALA A 60 3.09 -10.65 -14.30
N SER A 61 3.39 -10.09 -13.13
CA SER A 61 4.76 -9.94 -12.63
C SER A 61 5.28 -11.17 -11.87
N MET A 62 4.42 -12.16 -11.60
CA MET A 62 4.80 -13.40 -10.92
C MET A 62 5.44 -14.38 -11.91
N GLU A 63 6.41 -15.13 -11.41
CA GLU A 63 7.02 -16.24 -12.14
C GLU A 63 6.02 -17.39 -12.31
N LYS A 64 5.87 -17.88 -13.55
CA LYS A 64 4.97 -19.00 -13.86
C LYS A 64 5.53 -20.31 -13.33
N GLY A 65 4.67 -21.12 -12.71
CA GLY A 65 5.04 -22.41 -12.15
C GLY A 65 5.88 -22.33 -10.87
N ASN A 66 6.15 -21.15 -10.32
CA ASN A 66 6.90 -20.99 -9.07
C ASN A 66 5.94 -20.85 -7.86
N PRO A 67 5.80 -21.87 -7.00
CA PRO A 67 4.96 -21.80 -5.81
C PRO A 67 5.55 -20.89 -4.71
N ASP A 68 6.84 -20.61 -4.78
CA ASP A 68 7.59 -19.80 -3.81
C ASP A 68 7.73 -18.33 -4.23
N ASP A 69 7.09 -17.93 -5.33
CA ASP A 69 7.17 -16.56 -5.86
C ASP A 69 6.86 -15.50 -4.77
N PRO A 70 7.74 -14.50 -4.59
CA PRO A 70 7.61 -13.53 -3.50
C PRO A 70 6.39 -12.60 -3.65
N LEU A 71 5.86 -12.42 -4.87
CA LEU A 71 4.62 -11.67 -5.11
C LEU A 71 3.40 -12.53 -4.80
N LEU A 72 3.43 -13.83 -5.13
CA LEU A 72 2.37 -14.77 -4.78
C LEU A 72 2.18 -14.85 -3.26
N ARG A 73 3.27 -14.94 -2.50
CA ARG A 73 3.27 -14.94 -1.03
C ARG A 73 2.51 -13.75 -0.46
N GLN A 74 2.60 -12.57 -1.10
CA GLN A 74 1.92 -11.36 -0.64
C GLN A 74 0.38 -11.38 -0.82
N VAL A 75 -0.19 -12.32 -1.58
CA VAL A 75 -1.62 -12.34 -1.95
C VAL A 75 -2.35 -13.66 -1.75
N LEU A 76 -1.64 -14.79 -1.70
CA LEU A 76 -2.24 -16.12 -1.58
C LEU A 76 -2.72 -16.36 -0.13
N PRO A 77 -4.02 -16.66 0.10
CA PRO A 77 -4.50 -17.03 1.43
C PRO A 77 -3.97 -18.40 1.86
N ILE A 78 -3.29 -18.47 3.01
CA ILE A 78 -2.67 -19.72 3.50
C ILE A 78 -3.12 -20.11 4.91
N GLU A 79 -2.90 -21.38 5.29
CA GLU A 79 -3.32 -21.92 6.61
C GLU A 79 -2.63 -21.22 7.78
N ASP A 80 -1.38 -20.77 7.61
CA ASP A 80 -0.63 -20.08 8.64
C ASP A 80 -1.27 -18.76 9.10
N GLU A 81 -2.24 -18.23 8.35
CA GLU A 81 -3.02 -17.06 8.75
C GLU A 81 -4.07 -17.33 9.83
N LEU A 82 -4.40 -18.60 10.05
CA LEU A 82 -5.34 -19.02 11.09
C LEU A 82 -4.65 -19.30 12.43
N ILE A 83 -3.33 -19.32 12.44
CA ILE A 83 -2.54 -19.48 13.65
C ILE A 83 -2.66 -18.20 14.50
N ASP A 84 -2.92 -18.39 15.80
CA ASP A 84 -2.90 -17.31 16.77
C ASP A 84 -1.46 -17.07 17.25
N TYR A 85 -0.85 -16.00 16.75
CA TYR A 85 0.51 -15.62 17.11
C TYR A 85 0.50 -14.68 18.31
N ALA A 86 1.41 -14.90 19.26
CA ALA A 86 1.54 -14.06 20.45
C ALA A 86 1.78 -12.59 20.09
N ASP A 87 1.09 -11.68 20.79
CA ASP A 87 1.13 -10.21 20.60
C ASP A 87 0.50 -9.68 19.30
N PHE A 88 -0.14 -10.53 18.51
CA PHE A 88 -0.91 -10.11 17.33
C PHE A 88 -2.35 -9.76 17.71
N ASN A 89 -2.88 -8.65 17.19
CA ASN A 89 -4.22 -8.16 17.55
C ASN A 89 -4.93 -7.45 16.40
N LEU A 90 -6.15 -6.97 16.63
CA LEU A 90 -7.01 -6.39 15.59
C LEU A 90 -6.72 -4.90 15.30
N ASP A 91 -6.00 -4.20 16.18
CA ASP A 91 -5.63 -2.79 16.03
C ASP A 91 -4.15 -2.56 16.42
N PRO A 92 -3.20 -3.17 15.69
CA PRO A 92 -1.79 -3.22 16.11
C PRO A 92 -1.12 -1.85 16.19
N VAL A 93 -1.66 -0.88 15.46
CA VAL A 93 -1.13 0.48 15.37
C VAL A 93 -1.91 1.48 16.23
N GLY A 94 -3.00 1.07 16.89
CA GLY A 94 -3.84 1.98 17.67
C GLY A 94 -4.61 2.99 16.81
N ASP A 95 -5.02 2.63 15.59
CA ASP A 95 -5.85 3.48 14.72
C ASP A 95 -7.20 3.80 15.40
N ILE A 96 -7.83 2.85 16.10
CA ILE A 96 -9.15 3.06 16.71
C ILE A 96 -9.07 4.12 17.81
N LYS A 97 -8.07 4.01 18.70
CA LYS A 97 -7.86 4.98 19.79
C LYS A 97 -7.46 6.37 19.28
N ALA A 98 -6.88 6.46 18.09
CA ALA A 98 -6.45 7.71 17.48
C ALA A 98 -7.53 8.39 16.63
N ALA A 99 -8.69 7.75 16.46
CA ALA A 99 -9.81 8.34 15.73
C ALA A 99 -10.39 9.50 16.54
N VAL A 100 -10.23 10.72 16.03
CA VAL A 100 -10.80 11.93 16.64
C VAL A 100 -12.21 12.23 16.11
N GLN A 101 -12.51 11.74 14.90
CA GLN A 101 -13.81 11.72 14.27
C GLN A 101 -13.87 10.52 13.30
N PRO A 102 -15.06 10.08 12.86
CA PRO A 102 -15.18 9.04 11.83
C PRO A 102 -14.34 9.39 10.59
N GLY A 103 -13.43 8.49 10.23
CA GLY A 103 -12.53 8.62 9.09
C GLY A 103 -11.37 9.60 9.26
N LEU A 104 -11.15 10.18 10.45
CA LEU A 104 -10.05 11.08 10.73
C LEU A 104 -9.23 10.60 11.93
N LEU A 105 -7.96 10.26 11.68
CA LEU A 105 -7.01 9.86 12.71
C LEU A 105 -6.01 10.98 12.97
N HIS A 106 -5.76 11.31 14.25
CA HIS A 106 -4.75 12.29 14.64
C HIS A 106 -3.78 11.68 15.66
N LYS A 107 -2.81 10.90 15.17
CA LYS A 107 -1.81 10.21 16.00
C LYS A 107 -0.64 11.09 16.41
N TYR A 108 -0.25 12.01 15.52
CA TYR A 108 1.04 12.66 15.61
C TYR A 108 0.92 14.15 15.37
N TYR A 109 1.79 14.90 16.03
CA TYR A 109 1.85 16.34 15.87
C TYR A 109 2.00 16.75 14.40
N GLY A 110 1.19 17.73 14.01
CA GLY A 110 1.27 18.43 12.75
C GLY A 110 0.76 17.67 11.52
N ARG A 111 0.17 16.48 11.71
CA ARG A 111 -0.39 15.70 10.60
C ARG A 111 -1.56 14.82 11.02
N VAL A 112 -2.52 14.69 10.12
CA VAL A 112 -3.68 13.80 10.27
C VAL A 112 -3.80 12.84 9.10
N LEU A 113 -4.51 11.73 9.30
CA LEU A 113 -4.82 10.74 8.27
C LEU A 113 -6.33 10.67 8.04
N LEU A 114 -6.74 10.79 6.78
CA LEU A 114 -8.11 10.59 6.32
C LEU A 114 -8.26 9.18 5.74
N ILE A 115 -9.23 8.41 6.27
CA ILE A 115 -9.62 7.09 5.76
C ILE A 115 -10.69 7.29 4.68
N ASN A 116 -10.25 7.53 3.45
CA ASN A 116 -11.14 7.98 2.37
C ASN A 116 -12.04 6.88 1.79
N THR A 117 -11.63 5.62 1.95
CA THR A 117 -12.35 4.43 1.49
C THR A 117 -11.83 3.22 2.25
N GLY A 118 -12.66 2.19 2.44
CA GLY A 118 -12.22 0.87 2.89
C GLY A 118 -11.85 -0.11 1.77
N SER A 119 -12.05 0.28 0.51
CA SER A 119 -11.77 -0.60 -0.64
C SER A 119 -10.28 -0.59 -1.01
N CYS A 120 -9.77 -1.74 -1.47
CA CYS A 120 -8.46 -1.92 -2.06
C CYS A 120 -8.56 -2.59 -3.44
N ALA A 121 -7.59 -2.31 -4.33
CA ALA A 121 -7.47 -3.01 -5.62
C ALA A 121 -6.82 -4.39 -5.45
N ILE A 122 -6.07 -4.58 -4.36
CA ILE A 122 -5.36 -5.79 -3.99
C ILE A 122 -5.52 -6.01 -2.49
N ASN A 123 -5.69 -7.25 -2.05
CA ASN A 123 -5.75 -7.58 -0.62
C ASN A 123 -4.43 -8.22 -0.18
N CYS A 124 -3.52 -7.39 0.34
CA CYS A 124 -2.22 -7.82 0.83
C CYS A 124 -2.37 -8.72 2.07
N ARG A 125 -1.80 -9.93 2.08
CA ARG A 125 -1.91 -10.85 3.22
C ARG A 125 -1.21 -10.35 4.49
N TYR A 126 -0.30 -9.39 4.34
CA TYR A 126 0.36 -8.68 5.43
C TYR A 126 -0.34 -7.35 5.83
N CYS A 127 -1.56 -7.08 5.36
CA CYS A 127 -2.25 -5.82 5.61
C CYS A 127 -2.59 -5.65 7.10
N PHE A 128 -2.00 -4.65 7.76
CA PHE A 128 -2.27 -4.36 9.16
C PHE A 128 -3.69 -3.86 9.43
N ARG A 129 -4.40 -3.39 8.40
CA ARG A 129 -5.81 -2.97 8.44
C ARG A 129 -6.79 -4.02 7.96
N ARG A 130 -6.37 -5.28 7.75
CA ARG A 130 -7.27 -6.36 7.29
C ARG A 130 -8.47 -6.58 8.22
N ASN A 131 -8.32 -6.26 9.50
CA ASN A 131 -9.36 -6.38 10.54
C ASN A 131 -9.99 -5.03 10.91
N PHE A 132 -9.67 -3.95 10.21
CA PHE A 132 -10.15 -2.61 10.55
C PHE A 132 -11.65 -2.46 10.23
N PRO A 133 -12.47 -1.88 11.14
CA PRO A 133 -13.92 -1.78 10.96
C PRO A 133 -14.29 -0.64 10.00
N TYR A 134 -13.98 -0.80 8.71
CA TYR A 134 -14.21 0.22 7.69
C TYR A 134 -15.68 0.63 7.58
N THR A 135 -16.63 -0.26 7.82
CA THR A 135 -18.06 0.05 7.80
C THR A 135 -18.46 1.12 8.82
N GLU A 136 -17.75 1.19 9.95
CA GLU A 136 -18.04 2.11 11.05
C GLU A 136 -17.17 3.37 10.99
N LEU A 137 -15.91 3.22 10.55
CA LEU A 137 -14.89 4.26 10.66
C LEU A 137 -14.49 4.91 9.33
N GLN A 138 -15.02 4.51 8.18
CA GLN A 138 -14.71 5.17 6.91
C GLN A 138 -15.37 6.54 6.76
N LEU A 139 -14.72 7.44 6.00
CA LEU A 139 -15.18 8.81 5.78
C LEU A 139 -16.37 8.85 4.80
N GLY A 140 -17.59 9.00 5.32
CA GLY A 140 -18.78 9.32 4.50
C GLY A 140 -18.85 10.80 4.11
N LYS A 141 -19.80 11.17 3.24
CA LYS A 141 -19.93 12.57 2.75
C LYS A 141 -20.21 13.58 3.86
N GLN A 142 -21.07 13.24 4.83
CA GLN A 142 -21.39 14.14 5.94
C GLN A 142 -20.21 14.23 6.93
N GLN A 143 -19.55 13.10 7.18
CA GLN A 143 -18.40 12.97 8.06
C GLN A 143 -17.19 13.75 7.51
N GLU A 144 -17.01 13.82 6.18
CA GLU A 144 -15.93 14.60 5.58
C GLU A 144 -15.97 16.06 6.00
N SER A 145 -17.15 16.68 6.08
CA SER A 145 -17.24 18.07 6.50
C SER A 145 -16.80 18.30 7.95
N GLY A 146 -17.11 17.36 8.85
CA GLY A 146 -16.61 17.38 10.23
C GLY A 146 -15.09 17.26 10.27
N ALA A 147 -14.52 16.33 9.50
CA ALA A 147 -13.08 16.13 9.43
C ALA A 147 -12.34 17.36 8.88
N ILE A 148 -12.88 17.99 7.82
CA ILE A 148 -12.32 19.22 7.26
C ILE A 148 -12.38 20.37 8.26
N GLU A 149 -13.47 20.50 9.02
CA GLU A 149 -13.59 21.54 10.04
C GLU A 149 -12.61 21.31 11.21
N TYR A 150 -12.44 20.06 11.66
CA TYR A 150 -11.41 19.71 12.64
C TYR A 150 -10.02 20.17 12.17
N ILE A 151 -9.65 19.83 10.93
CA ILE A 151 -8.36 20.21 10.34
C ILE A 151 -8.20 21.72 10.28
N LYS A 152 -9.28 22.43 9.94
CA LYS A 152 -9.30 23.89 9.86
C LYS A 152 -9.13 24.54 11.24
N SER A 153 -9.69 23.95 12.28
CA SER A 153 -9.66 24.47 13.65
C SER A 153 -8.29 24.30 14.35
N ASP A 154 -7.54 23.26 14.00
CA ASP A 154 -6.22 23.00 14.58
C ASP A 154 -5.11 23.50 13.65
N LEU A 155 -4.57 24.68 14.00
CA LEU A 155 -3.51 25.35 13.23
C LEU A 155 -2.16 24.64 13.28
N THR A 156 -1.98 23.64 14.16
CA THR A 156 -0.73 22.87 14.24
C THR A 156 -0.59 21.92 13.06
N ILE A 157 -1.71 21.50 12.46
CA ILE A 157 -1.75 20.55 11.34
C ILE A 157 -1.20 21.23 10.09
N SER A 158 -0.10 20.71 9.54
CA SER A 158 0.50 21.22 8.29
C SER A 158 0.45 20.20 7.15
N GLU A 159 0.08 18.96 7.44
CA GLU A 159 0.01 17.86 6.49
C GLU A 159 -1.27 17.05 6.67
N VAL A 160 -1.92 16.71 5.56
CA VAL A 160 -3.04 15.77 5.53
C VAL A 160 -2.66 14.57 4.70
N ILE A 161 -2.87 13.36 5.25
CA ILE A 161 -2.55 12.10 4.60
C ILE A 161 -3.85 11.47 4.10
N LEU A 162 -3.95 11.22 2.80
CA LEU A 162 -5.02 10.43 2.21
C LEU A 162 -4.63 8.96 2.25
N SER A 163 -5.46 8.13 2.87
CA SER A 163 -5.22 6.70 3.10
C SER A 163 -6.55 5.96 3.28
N GLY A 164 -6.52 4.79 3.91
CA GLY A 164 -7.66 3.91 4.14
C GLY A 164 -7.34 2.51 3.64
N GLY A 165 -8.17 1.99 2.75
CA GLY A 165 -7.82 0.92 1.84
C GLY A 165 -6.84 1.46 0.79
N ASP A 166 -7.36 2.07 -0.28
CA ASP A 166 -6.53 2.85 -1.19
C ASP A 166 -7.24 4.11 -1.75
N PRO A 167 -6.76 5.33 -1.43
CA PRO A 167 -7.40 6.59 -1.83
C PRO A 167 -7.41 6.82 -3.34
N LEU A 168 -6.52 6.19 -4.11
CA LEU A 168 -6.54 6.32 -5.56
C LEU A 168 -7.65 5.47 -6.21
N LEU A 169 -8.43 4.69 -5.45
CA LEU A 169 -9.67 4.12 -5.99
C LEU A 169 -10.80 5.15 -6.14
N LEU A 170 -10.69 6.32 -5.52
CA LEU A 170 -11.64 7.40 -5.75
C LEU A 170 -11.59 7.84 -7.22
N SER A 171 -12.74 8.24 -7.75
CA SER A 171 -12.81 8.87 -9.07
C SER A 171 -11.98 10.15 -9.08
N ASP A 172 -11.48 10.55 -10.25
CA ASP A 172 -10.73 11.80 -10.41
C ASP A 172 -11.55 13.00 -9.91
N SER A 173 -12.85 13.04 -10.19
CA SER A 173 -13.75 14.09 -9.71
C SER A 173 -13.85 14.15 -8.18
N ARG A 174 -13.96 12.99 -7.53
CA ARG A 174 -14.08 12.92 -6.07
C ARG A 174 -12.76 13.29 -5.38
N LEU A 175 -11.64 12.81 -5.92
CA LEU A 175 -10.32 13.15 -5.44
C LEU A 175 -10.04 14.64 -5.62
N ALA A 176 -10.38 15.23 -6.76
CA ALA A 176 -10.26 16.67 -7.02
C ALA A 176 -11.05 17.51 -6.02
N GLN A 177 -12.31 17.14 -5.74
CA GLN A 177 -13.13 17.84 -4.74
C GLN A 177 -12.49 17.81 -3.35
N LEU A 178 -11.99 16.66 -2.91
CA LEU A 178 -11.33 16.54 -1.61
C LEU A 178 -10.05 17.37 -1.55
N ILE A 179 -9.20 17.27 -2.58
CA ILE A 179 -7.95 18.04 -2.66
C ILE A 179 -8.25 19.55 -2.65
N GLN A 180 -9.26 20.01 -3.38
CA GLN A 180 -9.65 21.42 -3.41
C GLN A 180 -10.10 21.93 -2.03
N ARG A 181 -10.86 21.13 -1.28
CA ARG A 181 -11.28 21.47 0.09
C ARG A 181 -10.08 21.60 1.03
N LEU A 182 -9.13 20.68 0.93
CA LEU A 182 -7.90 20.69 1.75
C LEU A 182 -6.97 21.83 1.35
N GLU A 183 -6.86 22.12 0.06
CA GLU A 183 -6.08 23.23 -0.48
C GLU A 183 -6.56 24.60 0.01
N ALA A 184 -7.88 24.75 0.20
CA ALA A 184 -8.48 25.98 0.72
C ALA A 184 -8.08 26.28 2.18
N ILE A 185 -7.50 25.32 2.90
CA ILE A 185 -7.03 25.50 4.27
C ILE A 185 -5.63 26.13 4.25
N ASN A 186 -5.49 27.32 4.81
CA ASN A 186 -4.29 28.15 4.69
C ASN A 186 -3.04 27.50 5.29
N HIS A 187 -3.13 26.94 6.51
CA HIS A 187 -2.00 26.35 7.23
C HIS A 187 -1.55 24.98 6.72
N ILE A 188 -2.36 24.32 5.86
CA ILE A 188 -1.94 23.09 5.19
C ILE A 188 -0.87 23.41 4.16
N LYS A 189 0.27 22.72 4.28
CA LYS A 189 1.43 22.88 3.38
C LYS A 189 1.49 21.77 2.34
N ARG A 190 1.10 20.55 2.72
CA ARG A 190 1.22 19.36 1.88
C ARG A 190 0.08 18.38 2.06
N ILE A 191 -0.23 17.68 0.99
CA ILE A 191 -1.15 16.54 0.97
C ILE A 191 -0.34 15.32 0.55
N ARG A 192 -0.26 14.33 1.45
CA ARG A 192 0.43 13.08 1.17
C ARG A 192 -0.59 12.00 0.84
N ILE A 193 -0.39 11.27 -0.24
CA ILE A 193 -1.29 10.20 -0.67
C ILE A 193 -0.55 8.88 -0.47
N HIS A 194 -1.16 7.94 0.25
CA HIS A 194 -0.63 6.58 0.43
C HIS A 194 -1.40 5.65 -0.49
N SER A 195 -0.74 5.05 -1.48
CA SER A 195 -1.45 4.22 -2.45
C SER A 195 -0.57 3.12 -3.02
N ARG A 196 -1.12 1.92 -3.10
CA ARG A 196 -0.51 0.77 -3.76
C ARG A 196 -0.94 0.66 -5.23
N LEU A 197 -1.98 1.38 -5.66
CA LEU A 197 -2.48 1.39 -7.05
C LEU A 197 -1.38 1.58 -8.11
N PRO A 198 -0.40 2.50 -7.98
CA PRO A 198 0.65 2.67 -8.98
C PRO A 198 1.49 1.41 -9.24
N ILE A 199 1.57 0.53 -8.24
CA ILE A 199 2.26 -0.76 -8.32
C ILE A 199 1.33 -1.83 -8.91
N VAL A 200 0.15 -2.00 -8.31
CA VAL A 200 -0.67 -3.20 -8.55
C VAL A 200 -1.66 -3.03 -9.69
N LEU A 201 -2.02 -1.79 -10.03
CA LEU A 201 -2.91 -1.43 -11.13
C LEU A 201 -2.43 -0.10 -11.77
N PRO A 202 -1.26 -0.12 -12.45
CA PRO A 202 -0.63 1.08 -12.98
C PRO A 202 -1.49 1.86 -13.99
N ALA A 203 -2.49 1.21 -14.60
CA ALA A 203 -3.49 1.86 -15.46
C ALA A 203 -4.25 2.99 -14.75
N ARG A 204 -4.30 3.01 -13.41
CA ARG A 204 -4.90 4.11 -12.63
C ARG A 204 -4.15 5.43 -12.78
N VAL A 205 -2.86 5.39 -13.14
CA VAL A 205 -2.00 6.56 -13.37
C VAL A 205 -2.26 7.16 -14.75
N THR A 206 -3.49 7.64 -14.94
CA THR A 206 -3.96 8.28 -16.17
C THR A 206 -3.50 9.76 -16.23
N GLU A 207 -3.57 10.36 -17.42
CA GLU A 207 -3.42 11.83 -17.55
C GLU A 207 -4.47 12.58 -16.70
N GLY A 208 -5.70 12.07 -16.59
CA GLY A 208 -6.76 12.65 -15.76
C GLY A 208 -6.39 12.70 -14.27
N LEU A 209 -5.80 11.62 -13.75
CA LEU A 209 -5.30 11.59 -12.37
C LEU A 209 -4.17 12.60 -12.19
N VAL A 210 -3.18 12.54 -13.06
CA VAL A 210 -1.98 13.37 -12.96
C VAL A 210 -2.36 14.85 -13.02
N ASN A 211 -3.28 15.22 -13.91
CA ASN A 211 -3.84 16.57 -13.99
C ASN A 211 -4.61 16.96 -12.72
N THR A 212 -5.35 16.03 -12.12
CA THR A 212 -6.01 16.27 -10.83
C THR A 212 -5.00 16.59 -9.72
N LEU A 213 -3.90 15.86 -9.65
CA LEU A 213 -2.87 16.06 -8.62
C LEU A 213 -2.10 17.37 -8.81
N VAL A 214 -1.63 17.67 -10.02
CA VAL A 214 -0.76 18.84 -10.28
C VAL A 214 -1.50 20.18 -10.28
N ARG A 215 -2.84 20.16 -10.32
CA ARG A 215 -3.67 21.37 -10.15
C ARG A 215 -3.65 21.90 -8.72
N CYS A 216 -3.31 21.07 -7.74
CA CYS A 216 -3.21 21.50 -6.35
C CYS A 216 -2.03 22.46 -6.18
N ARG A 217 -2.25 23.64 -5.57
CA ARG A 217 -1.16 24.57 -5.24
C ARG A 217 -0.36 24.17 -3.99
N LYS A 218 -0.83 23.17 -3.24
CA LYS A 218 -0.09 22.59 -2.10
C LYS A 218 0.84 21.49 -2.60
N GLN A 219 1.88 21.19 -1.85
CA GLN A 219 2.80 20.11 -2.22
C GLN A 219 2.08 18.75 -2.19
N ILE A 220 2.06 18.04 -3.33
CA ILE A 220 1.59 16.66 -3.40
C ILE A 220 2.78 15.71 -3.27
N VAL A 221 2.68 14.78 -2.33
CA VAL A 221 3.62 13.67 -2.16
C VAL A 221 2.86 12.37 -2.33
N LEU A 222 3.33 11.47 -3.18
CA LEU A 222 2.74 10.14 -3.34
C LEU A 222 3.69 9.09 -2.75
N VAL A 223 3.21 8.37 -1.73
CA VAL A 223 3.91 7.23 -1.15
C VAL A 223 3.33 5.96 -1.76
N VAL A 224 4.13 5.29 -2.57
CA VAL A 224 3.82 3.99 -3.15
C VAL A 224 4.23 2.86 -2.20
N HIS A 225 3.75 1.65 -2.48
CA HIS A 225 4.01 0.48 -1.63
C HIS A 225 4.41 -0.72 -2.47
N ALA A 226 5.73 -0.88 -2.67
CA ALA A 226 6.34 -2.06 -3.28
C ALA A 226 7.21 -2.79 -2.24
N ASN A 227 7.20 -4.12 -2.23
CA ASN A 227 8.04 -4.93 -1.34
C ASN A 227 9.16 -5.68 -2.08
N HIS A 228 9.05 -5.85 -3.39
CA HIS A 228 10.03 -6.56 -4.19
C HIS A 228 10.23 -5.88 -5.56
N ALA A 229 11.46 -5.96 -6.12
CA ALA A 229 11.80 -5.41 -7.44
C ALA A 229 10.91 -5.93 -8.59
N ASN A 230 10.49 -7.19 -8.58
CA ASN A 230 9.56 -7.80 -9.54
C ASN A 230 8.21 -7.07 -9.65
N GLU A 231 7.82 -6.31 -8.63
CA GLU A 231 6.62 -5.46 -8.68
C GLU A 231 6.79 -4.26 -9.64
N ILE A 232 8.03 -3.88 -9.98
CA ILE A 232 8.37 -2.71 -10.81
C ILE A 232 8.55 -3.12 -12.27
N ASN A 233 7.44 -3.55 -12.90
CA ASN A 233 7.42 -3.83 -14.34
C ASN A 233 7.31 -2.56 -15.21
N GLU A 234 7.42 -2.71 -16.53
CA GLU A 234 7.42 -1.58 -17.48
C GLU A 234 6.18 -0.67 -17.38
N ARG A 235 5.01 -1.20 -17.02
CA ARG A 235 3.79 -0.38 -16.84
C ARG A 235 3.87 0.48 -15.57
N VAL A 236 4.44 -0.07 -14.50
CA VAL A 236 4.72 0.66 -13.25
C VAL A 236 5.75 1.75 -13.51
N LYS A 237 6.86 1.43 -14.20
CA LYS A 237 7.89 2.41 -14.61
C LYS A 237 7.28 3.56 -15.44
N ALA A 238 6.40 3.25 -16.39
CA ALA A 238 5.70 4.27 -17.17
C ALA A 238 4.80 5.18 -16.30
N GLY A 239 4.11 4.61 -15.31
CA GLY A 239 3.34 5.36 -14.32
C GLY A 239 4.20 6.30 -13.47
N PHE A 240 5.32 5.81 -12.94
CA PHE A 240 6.29 6.63 -12.20
C PHE A 240 6.86 7.75 -13.04
N ASN A 241 7.24 7.47 -14.29
CA ASN A 241 7.74 8.48 -15.23
C ASN A 241 6.69 9.58 -15.46
N ARG A 242 5.41 9.23 -15.62
CA ARG A 242 4.32 10.20 -15.80
C ARG A 242 4.17 11.13 -14.58
N LEU A 243 4.25 10.57 -13.38
CA LEU A 243 4.12 11.33 -12.14
C LEU A 243 5.34 12.22 -11.88
N LYS A 244 6.56 11.67 -11.97
CA LYS A 244 7.80 12.39 -11.68
C LYS A 244 8.06 13.52 -12.68
N ASN A 245 7.74 13.32 -13.95
CA ASN A 245 7.90 14.36 -14.99
C ASN A 245 6.97 15.56 -14.79
N LYS A 246 5.97 15.44 -13.91
CA LYS A 246 5.10 16.55 -13.49
C LYS A 246 5.49 17.12 -12.12
N GLY A 247 6.66 16.73 -11.59
CA GLY A 247 7.20 17.24 -10.34
C GLY A 247 6.57 16.66 -9.07
N ILE A 248 5.77 15.58 -9.17
CA ILE A 248 5.23 14.91 -7.98
C ILE A 248 6.35 14.14 -7.29
N THR A 249 6.56 14.41 -6.00
CA THR A 249 7.52 13.66 -5.19
C THR A 249 7.00 12.25 -4.95
N LEU A 250 7.80 11.24 -5.32
CA LEU A 250 7.49 9.83 -5.14
C LEU A 250 8.38 9.22 -4.05
N LEU A 251 7.75 8.59 -3.07
CA LEU A 251 8.40 7.85 -1.99
C LEU A 251 7.90 6.42 -2.00
N ASN A 252 8.70 5.46 -1.54
CA ASN A 252 8.25 4.08 -1.34
C ASN A 252 8.28 3.72 0.14
N GLN A 253 7.19 3.12 0.63
CA GLN A 253 7.18 2.40 1.89
C GLN A 253 7.05 0.90 1.62
N SER A 254 7.93 0.11 2.22
CA SER A 254 7.90 -1.35 2.20
C SER A 254 7.62 -1.88 3.60
N VAL A 255 7.23 -3.14 3.69
CA VAL A 255 7.22 -3.92 4.92
C VAL A 255 8.27 -5.01 4.78
N LEU A 256 9.05 -5.25 5.84
CA LEU A 256 9.97 -6.38 5.92
C LEU A 256 9.17 -7.64 6.19
N LEU A 257 9.18 -8.56 5.23
CA LEU A 257 8.32 -9.72 5.16
C LEU A 257 9.16 -10.97 4.95
N LYS A 258 9.03 -11.93 5.87
CA LYS A 258 9.71 -13.23 5.80
C LYS A 258 9.36 -13.96 4.49
N GLY A 259 10.39 -14.38 3.77
CA GLY A 259 10.29 -15.09 2.50
C GLY A 259 9.83 -14.21 1.32
N VAL A 260 9.86 -12.87 1.47
CA VAL A 260 9.57 -11.93 0.38
C VAL A 260 10.74 -10.99 0.16
N ASN A 261 11.23 -10.32 1.20
CA ASN A 261 12.30 -9.34 1.09
C ASN A 261 13.21 -9.30 2.33
N ASP A 262 13.30 -10.41 3.07
CA ASP A 262 14.09 -10.53 4.29
C ASP A 262 15.54 -10.98 4.05
N ASP A 263 16.12 -10.47 2.95
CA ASP A 263 17.52 -10.61 2.56
C ASP A 263 18.05 -9.30 1.92
N VAL A 264 19.37 -9.11 1.99
CA VAL A 264 20.03 -7.87 1.58
C VAL A 264 19.98 -7.65 0.07
N SER A 265 20.11 -8.70 -0.73
CA SER A 265 20.12 -8.58 -2.19
C SER A 265 18.78 -8.05 -2.69
N THR A 266 17.67 -8.60 -2.19
CA THR A 266 16.31 -8.18 -2.54
C THR A 266 16.04 -6.73 -2.13
N LEU A 267 16.48 -6.33 -0.93
CA LEU A 267 16.33 -4.94 -0.46
C LEU A 267 17.15 -3.97 -1.32
N CYS A 268 18.39 -4.33 -1.66
CA CYS A 268 19.25 -3.51 -2.53
C CYS A 268 18.66 -3.36 -3.92
N GLU A 269 18.22 -4.47 -4.53
CA GLU A 269 17.62 -4.46 -5.86
C GLU A 269 16.34 -3.62 -5.90
N LEU A 270 15.47 -3.73 -4.89
CA LEU A 270 14.29 -2.89 -4.78
C LEU A 270 14.66 -1.40 -4.72
N SER A 271 15.62 -1.03 -3.86
CA SER A 271 16.06 0.36 -3.72
C SER A 271 16.61 0.93 -5.02
N GLU A 272 17.44 0.18 -5.74
CA GLU A 272 17.99 0.59 -7.04
C GLU A 272 16.89 0.74 -8.10
N GLN A 273 15.97 -0.23 -8.20
CA GLN A 273 14.85 -0.15 -9.16
C GLN A 273 13.92 1.03 -8.87
N LEU A 274 13.64 1.31 -7.60
CA LEU A 274 12.84 2.48 -7.21
C LEU A 274 13.51 3.77 -7.65
N PHE A 275 14.80 3.94 -7.31
CA PHE A 275 15.52 5.18 -7.57
C PHE A 275 15.76 5.42 -9.05
N ALA A 276 16.08 4.38 -9.82
CA ALA A 276 16.18 4.46 -11.28
C ALA A 276 14.89 5.00 -11.93
N ASN A 277 13.75 4.80 -11.28
CA ASN A 277 12.44 5.27 -11.73
C ASN A 277 11.95 6.54 -11.00
N GLY A 278 12.82 7.21 -10.24
CA GLY A 278 12.53 8.47 -9.56
C GLY A 278 11.69 8.35 -8.29
N VAL A 279 11.69 7.17 -7.66
CA VAL A 279 11.05 6.91 -6.37
C VAL A 279 12.12 6.77 -5.30
N ILE A 280 11.99 7.52 -4.20
CA ILE A 280 12.95 7.45 -3.10
C ILE A 280 12.55 6.31 -2.13
N PRO A 281 13.45 5.35 -1.82
CA PRO A 281 13.24 4.38 -0.74
C PRO A 281 13.09 5.12 0.59
N TYR A 282 11.88 5.14 1.16
CA TYR A 282 11.58 6.01 2.31
C TYR A 282 11.55 5.23 3.62
N TYR A 283 10.65 4.25 3.74
CA TYR A 283 10.52 3.43 4.94
C TYR A 283 10.57 1.95 4.61
N LEU A 284 11.27 1.20 5.46
CA LEU A 284 11.10 -0.23 5.62
C LEU A 284 10.45 -0.46 6.98
N HIS A 285 9.19 -0.86 6.99
CA HIS A 285 8.43 -1.12 8.20
C HIS A 285 8.75 -2.52 8.72
N LEU A 286 9.01 -2.64 10.02
CA LEU A 286 8.73 -3.91 10.69
C LEU A 286 7.24 -4.22 10.55
N LEU A 287 6.92 -5.52 10.50
CA LEU A 287 5.55 -5.99 10.40
C LEU A 287 4.74 -5.48 11.60
N ASP A 288 3.67 -4.72 11.32
CA ASP A 288 2.67 -4.41 12.33
C ASP A 288 1.92 -5.69 12.69
N LYS A 289 1.85 -6.01 13.99
CA LYS A 289 1.36 -7.30 14.50
C LYS A 289 -0.17 -7.49 14.39
N ALA A 290 -0.71 -7.52 13.17
CA ALA A 290 -2.13 -7.76 12.93
C ALA A 290 -2.49 -9.25 12.94
N THR A 291 -3.56 -9.65 13.62
CA THR A 291 -4.06 -11.03 13.59
C THR A 291 -4.15 -11.56 12.15
N GLY A 292 -3.55 -12.73 11.92
CA GLY A 292 -3.44 -13.39 10.61
C GLY A 292 -2.22 -13.03 9.76
N THR A 293 -1.26 -12.27 10.30
CA THR A 293 -0.05 -11.85 9.56
C THR A 293 1.26 -12.42 10.10
N GLY A 294 1.24 -13.12 11.24
CA GLY A 294 2.46 -13.49 11.99
C GLY A 294 3.46 -14.39 11.27
N HIS A 295 3.04 -15.15 10.26
CA HIS A 295 3.93 -15.93 9.40
C HIS A 295 4.93 -15.07 8.61
N PHE A 296 4.68 -13.77 8.45
CA PHE A 296 5.61 -12.82 7.84
C PHE A 296 6.63 -12.21 8.81
N GLU A 297 6.53 -12.45 10.12
CA GLU A 297 7.35 -11.76 11.11
C GLU A 297 8.84 -12.06 10.92
N VAL A 298 9.62 -10.98 10.88
CA VAL A 298 11.08 -11.00 10.96
C VAL A 298 11.48 -10.39 12.29
N SER A 299 12.37 -11.06 13.04
CA SER A 299 12.80 -10.56 14.34
C SER A 299 13.50 -9.21 14.22
N GLU A 300 13.32 -8.35 15.21
CA GLU A 300 13.95 -7.02 15.25
C GLU A 300 15.49 -7.11 15.12
N THR A 301 16.11 -8.10 15.78
CA THR A 301 17.55 -8.37 15.65
C THR A 301 17.97 -8.70 14.22
N LYS A 302 17.21 -9.57 13.51
CA LYS A 302 17.49 -9.88 12.11
C LYS A 302 17.29 -8.64 11.22
N ALA A 303 16.25 -7.87 11.46
CA ALA A 303 15.94 -6.66 10.70
C ALA A 303 17.04 -5.59 10.82
N ILE A 304 17.56 -5.36 12.04
CA ILE A 304 18.68 -4.43 12.28
C ILE A 304 19.92 -4.90 11.53
N SER A 305 20.28 -6.18 11.67
CA SER A 305 21.43 -6.77 10.98
C SER A 305 21.32 -6.66 9.45
N LEU A 306 20.14 -6.92 8.87
CA LEU A 306 19.90 -6.74 7.43
C LEU A 306 20.10 -5.29 6.99
N MET A 307 19.70 -4.32 7.82
CA MET A 307 19.81 -2.90 7.50
C MET A 307 21.22 -2.36 7.65
N GLU A 308 22.02 -2.88 8.59
CA GLU A 308 23.45 -2.61 8.68
C GLU A 308 24.18 -3.13 7.44
N GLU A 309 23.86 -4.34 6.98
CA GLU A 309 24.47 -4.91 5.78
C GLU A 309 24.03 -4.17 4.50
N THR A 310 22.73 -3.83 4.38
CA THR A 310 22.21 -3.01 3.27
C THR A 310 22.92 -1.66 3.17
N GLN A 311 23.25 -1.02 4.30
CA GLN A 311 24.03 0.23 4.33
C GLN A 311 25.44 0.09 3.76
N ASN A 312 26.05 -1.10 3.82
CA ASN A 312 27.36 -1.35 3.24
C ASN A 312 27.32 -1.50 1.71
N HIS A 313 26.14 -1.76 1.14
CA HIS A 313 25.97 -2.02 -0.29
C HIS A 313 25.36 -0.85 -1.06
N LEU A 314 24.60 0.02 -0.39
CA LEU A 314 23.89 1.12 -1.04
C LEU A 314 24.44 2.50 -0.68
N PRO A 315 24.38 3.48 -1.60
CA PRO A 315 24.47 4.88 -1.24
C PRO A 315 23.43 5.24 -0.18
N GLY A 316 23.79 6.07 0.81
CA GLY A 316 22.91 6.36 1.96
C GLY A 316 21.52 6.93 1.62
N TYR A 317 21.36 7.60 0.46
CA TYR A 317 20.05 8.09 0.01
C TYR A 317 19.15 7.01 -0.62
N LEU A 318 19.68 5.79 -0.84
CA LEU A 318 18.95 4.60 -1.27
C LEU A 318 18.62 3.66 -0.12
N VAL A 319 19.18 3.90 1.08
CA VAL A 319 18.90 3.11 2.27
C VAL A 319 17.57 3.59 2.87
N PRO A 320 16.49 2.77 2.86
CA PRO A 320 15.25 3.14 3.52
C PRO A 320 15.46 3.20 5.04
N LYS A 321 14.65 4.00 5.74
CA LYS A 321 14.71 4.02 7.21
C LYS A 321 13.94 2.83 7.77
N LEU A 322 14.61 2.00 8.57
CA LEU A 322 13.94 0.93 9.31
C LEU A 322 13.09 1.56 10.42
N VAL A 323 11.79 1.25 10.40
CA VAL A 323 10.85 1.84 11.36
C VAL A 323 9.88 0.83 11.93
N LYS A 324 9.45 1.07 13.17
CA LYS A 324 8.33 0.36 13.79
C LYS A 324 7.27 1.32 14.31
N GLU A 325 6.02 0.91 14.20
CA GLU A 325 4.92 1.61 14.86
C GLU A 325 4.83 1.13 16.31
N VAL A 326 4.68 2.08 17.24
CA VAL A 326 4.52 1.77 18.67
C VAL A 326 3.36 2.62 19.17
N THR A 327 2.29 1.94 19.56
CA THR A 327 1.06 2.61 20.02
C THR A 327 1.36 3.59 21.16
N GLY A 328 0.87 4.81 21.03
CA GLY A 328 1.05 5.88 22.01
C GLY A 328 2.32 6.72 21.84
N MET A 329 3.24 6.34 20.94
CA MET A 329 4.42 7.15 20.65
C MET A 329 4.07 8.36 19.76
N ARG A 330 4.85 9.44 19.87
CA ARG A 330 4.64 10.70 19.13
C ARG A 330 5.13 10.66 17.67
N SER A 331 5.83 9.60 17.31
CA SER A 331 6.31 9.32 15.96
C SER A 331 6.59 7.83 15.82
N LYS A 332 6.66 7.37 14.57
CA LYS A 332 7.29 6.10 14.24
C LYS A 332 8.70 6.08 14.82
N GLN A 333 9.08 4.95 15.41
CA GLN A 333 10.40 4.76 15.98
C GLN A 333 11.34 4.31 14.86
N THR A 334 12.47 4.99 14.71
CA THR A 334 13.56 4.51 13.84
C THR A 334 14.42 3.57 14.66
N LEU A 335 14.78 2.44 14.06
CA LEU A 335 15.61 1.41 14.69
C LEU A 335 17.07 1.53 14.26
#